data_AF-A0A381Y677-F1
#
_entry.id   AF-A0A381Y677-F1
#
_cell.length_a   1.000
_cell.length_b   1.000
_cell.length_c   1.000
_cell.angle_alpha   90.00
_cell.angle_beta   90.00
_cell.angle_gamma   90.00
#
_symmetry.space_group_name_H-M   'P 1'
#
loop_
_entity.id
_entity.type
_entity.pdbx_description
1 polymer ?
#
loop_
_entity_poly.entity_id
_entity_poly.type
_entity_poly.pdbx_seq_one_letter_code
_entity_poly.pdbx_strand_id
1 'polypeptide(L)'
;MEGGTRDPNKKKSTLTGRLARCLNGFEPLEIIKMTFWVGTEKGLFENAEKPVTALDDRSVSALAEDEHSIWAIVDDHSIWRYDDDWREFGQINDYEVHCLLPSKGMLFAGTFAAHIYQLVGPEFELIDGFEQVGTRDLWGTPWGGLPSTRTMCRDNNDGIYANIHVGGLVRSTDEGRTWKQMPLDIEVDVHEVHHDIGGSGELMIAAAHGFASSQNGMEWNFHNEGLHAHYLRSVTTTNESTFVCASRGPRGQETAIYRRPTGGHTPFSRCEYEGGWLSKNIDAAALSTSGNEVLFGTGDGCVHRSEDDGLTWECCVVDLPAVQSVLISH
;
A
#
# COMPACT_ATOMS: atom_id res chain seq x y z
N MET A 1 -32.51 -20.60 72.16
CA MET A 1 -31.09 -20.24 72.09
C MET A 1 -30.33 -21.56 72.01
N GLU A 2 -30.25 -22.11 70.79
CA GLU A 2 -29.07 -22.04 69.90
C GLU A 2 -27.91 -22.90 70.45
N GLY A 3 -27.31 -23.86 69.75
CA GLY A 3 -27.47 -24.41 68.42
C GLY A 3 -26.56 -25.66 68.36
N GLY A 4 -27.08 -26.77 67.84
CA GLY A 4 -26.32 -28.01 67.70
C GLY A 4 -25.39 -27.96 66.49
N THR A 5 -24.10 -28.12 66.72
CA THR A 5 -23.07 -28.28 65.69
C THR A 5 -23.21 -29.65 65.02
N ARG A 6 -23.67 -29.67 63.77
CA ARG A 6 -23.58 -30.83 62.89
C ARG A 6 -22.29 -30.73 62.07
N ASP A 7 -21.40 -31.67 62.32
CA ASP A 7 -20.25 -32.03 61.48
C ASP A 7 -20.76 -32.62 60.15
N PRO A 8 -20.44 -32.03 58.98
CA PRO A 8 -20.91 -32.51 57.68
C PRO A 8 -19.86 -33.40 56.98
N ASN A 9 -19.10 -34.25 57.66
CA ASN A 9 -18.18 -35.19 57.00
C ASN A 9 -18.73 -36.61 56.80
N LYS A 10 -19.91 -36.74 56.18
CA LYS A 10 -20.36 -37.99 55.54
C LYS A 10 -21.33 -37.70 54.39
N LYS A 11 -20.83 -37.68 53.15
CA LYS A 11 -21.27 -38.55 52.03
C LYS A 11 -20.79 -38.05 50.67
N LYS A 12 -20.27 -39.02 49.88
CA LYS A 12 -20.19 -39.08 48.41
C LYS A 12 -19.07 -38.21 47.80
N SER A 13 -17.88 -38.74 47.49
CA SER A 13 -17.55 -39.76 46.49
C SER A 13 -18.31 -39.62 45.18
N THR A 14 -17.57 -39.63 44.08
CA THR A 14 -17.96 -39.61 42.65
C THR A 14 -18.35 -38.26 42.06
N LEU A 15 -17.35 -37.39 41.83
CA LEU A 15 -17.41 -36.45 40.69
C LEU A 15 -16.03 -36.04 40.13
N THR A 16 -15.02 -36.92 40.22
CA THR A 16 -13.67 -36.71 39.66
C THR A 16 -13.45 -37.46 38.33
N GLY A 17 -14.50 -37.68 37.54
CA GLY A 17 -14.43 -38.45 36.28
C GLY A 17 -15.08 -37.81 35.05
N ARG A 18 -15.59 -36.57 35.13
CA ARG A 18 -16.31 -35.93 34.00
C ARG A 18 -15.92 -34.49 33.66
N LEU A 19 -14.88 -33.95 34.29
CA LEU A 19 -14.31 -32.63 33.95
C LEU A 19 -12.90 -32.71 33.34
N ALA A 20 -12.34 -33.90 33.16
CA ALA A 20 -11.02 -34.13 32.55
C ALA A 20 -11.09 -34.63 31.09
N ARG A 21 -12.14 -34.28 30.34
CA ARG A 21 -12.33 -34.72 28.94
C ARG A 21 -12.80 -33.63 27.96
N CYS A 22 -12.66 -32.35 28.31
CA CYS A 22 -12.95 -31.23 27.40
C CYS A 22 -11.80 -30.20 27.32
N LEU A 23 -10.54 -30.64 27.43
CA LEU A 23 -9.37 -29.76 27.24
C LEU A 23 -8.30 -30.33 26.29
N ASN A 24 -8.62 -31.34 25.49
CA ASN A 24 -7.72 -31.89 24.47
C ASN A 24 -8.36 -31.79 23.08
N GLY A 25 -8.59 -30.56 22.61
CA GLY A 25 -9.21 -30.34 21.31
C GLY A 25 -9.19 -28.90 20.82
N PHE A 26 -8.29 -28.06 21.33
CA PHE A 26 -7.90 -26.84 20.62
C PHE A 26 -6.52 -27.13 20.06
N GLU A 27 -6.49 -27.55 18.78
CA GLU A 27 -5.34 -27.19 17.97
C GLU A 27 -5.25 -25.66 18.04
N PRO A 28 -4.08 -25.07 18.31
CA PRO A 28 -3.93 -23.63 18.14
C PRO A 28 -4.41 -23.33 16.72
N LEU A 29 -5.27 -22.30 16.56
CA LEU A 29 -5.48 -21.74 15.23
C LEU A 29 -4.09 -21.60 14.61
N GLU A 30 -3.86 -22.25 13.48
CA GLU A 30 -2.74 -21.86 12.63
C GLU A 30 -2.92 -20.36 12.43
N ILE A 31 -2.09 -19.57 13.12
CA ILE A 31 -1.91 -18.18 12.77
C ILE A 31 -1.38 -18.29 11.35
N ILE A 32 -2.26 -18.02 10.37
CA ILE A 32 -1.85 -17.91 8.98
C ILE A 32 -0.77 -16.83 9.01
N LYS A 33 0.49 -17.26 8.90
CA LYS A 33 1.62 -16.37 8.97
C LYS A 33 1.56 -15.58 7.67
N MET A 34 1.16 -14.31 7.76
CA MET A 34 1.11 -13.43 6.60
C MET A 34 2.48 -13.45 5.93
N THR A 35 2.48 -13.63 4.61
CA THR A 35 3.71 -13.59 3.83
C THR A 35 3.85 -12.19 3.29
N PHE A 36 5.05 -11.61 3.35
CA PHE A 36 5.31 -10.33 2.69
C PHE A 36 6.43 -10.48 1.67
N TRP A 37 6.41 -9.60 0.68
CA TRP A 37 7.34 -9.57 -0.45
C TRP A 37 8.11 -8.27 -0.43
N VAL A 38 9.41 -8.34 -0.71
CA VAL A 38 10.31 -7.18 -0.75
C VAL A 38 11.02 -7.15 -2.08
N GLY A 39 10.60 -6.22 -2.94
CA GLY A 39 11.25 -5.90 -4.21
C GLY A 39 12.35 -4.86 -3.99
N THR A 40 13.51 -5.10 -4.58
CA THR A 40 14.70 -4.26 -4.42
C THR A 40 15.26 -3.88 -5.78
N GLU A 41 16.29 -3.02 -5.80
CA GLU A 41 17.07 -2.76 -7.02
C GLU A 41 17.79 -4.00 -7.59
N LYS A 42 17.89 -5.08 -6.80
CA LYS A 42 18.56 -6.34 -7.17
C LYS A 42 17.86 -7.55 -6.54
N GLY A 43 16.63 -7.78 -6.97
CA GLY A 43 15.90 -9.01 -6.72
C GLY A 43 14.64 -8.83 -5.88
N LEU A 44 13.88 -9.92 -5.81
CA LEU A 44 12.69 -10.07 -5.00
C LEU A 44 12.93 -11.08 -3.87
N PHE A 45 12.44 -10.77 -2.68
CA PHE A 45 12.59 -11.61 -1.49
C PHE A 45 11.23 -11.94 -0.88
N GLU A 46 10.97 -13.22 -0.61
CA GLU A 46 9.84 -13.67 0.20
C GLU A 46 10.23 -13.58 1.69
N ASN A 47 9.39 -12.91 2.49
CA ASN A 47 9.58 -12.61 3.90
C ASN A 47 10.93 -11.93 4.20
N ALA A 48 11.47 -11.19 3.21
CA ALA A 48 12.79 -10.56 3.25
C ALA A 48 13.97 -11.50 3.56
N GLU A 49 13.79 -12.82 3.44
CA GLU A 49 14.82 -13.82 3.72
C GLU A 49 15.15 -14.69 2.51
N LYS A 50 14.12 -15.11 1.76
CA LYS A 50 14.27 -16.07 0.67
C LYS A 50 14.31 -15.34 -0.67
N PRO A 51 15.46 -15.30 -1.37
CA PRO A 51 15.51 -14.70 -2.69
C PRO A 51 14.71 -15.54 -3.70
N VAL A 52 13.94 -14.86 -4.55
CA VAL A 52 13.22 -15.45 -5.68
C VAL A 52 14.20 -15.62 -6.84
N THR A 53 14.65 -16.85 -7.07
CA THR A 53 15.70 -17.15 -8.07
C THR A 53 15.37 -16.68 -9.49
N ALA A 54 14.09 -16.68 -9.88
CA ALA A 54 13.68 -16.23 -11.21
C ALA A 54 13.89 -14.72 -11.44
N LEU A 55 14.04 -13.95 -10.35
CA LEU A 55 14.19 -12.50 -10.34
C LEU A 55 15.53 -12.06 -9.75
N ASP A 56 16.50 -12.97 -9.61
CA ASP A 56 17.83 -12.64 -9.09
C ASP A 56 18.53 -11.58 -9.96
N ASP A 57 19.18 -10.61 -9.32
CA ASP A 57 19.80 -9.44 -9.95
C ASP A 57 18.87 -8.58 -10.86
N ARG A 58 17.54 -8.72 -10.75
CA ARG A 58 16.54 -7.90 -11.48
C ARG A 58 15.95 -6.83 -10.55
N SER A 59 15.73 -5.62 -11.05
CA SER A 59 15.06 -4.58 -10.26
C SER A 59 13.57 -4.92 -10.15
N VAL A 60 12.99 -4.76 -8.96
CA VAL A 60 11.55 -4.97 -8.74
C VAL A 60 10.96 -3.72 -8.08
N SER A 61 10.35 -2.87 -8.91
CA SER A 61 10.01 -1.48 -8.55
C SER A 61 8.59 -1.29 -8.04
N ALA A 62 7.68 -2.23 -8.31
CA ALA A 62 6.35 -2.26 -7.72
C ALA A 62 5.78 -3.67 -7.64
N LEU A 63 4.90 -3.87 -6.65
CA LEU A 63 4.11 -5.06 -6.46
C LEU A 63 2.63 -4.67 -6.36
N ALA A 64 1.74 -5.50 -6.88
CA ALA A 64 0.31 -5.35 -6.75
C ALA A 64 -0.35 -6.73 -6.60
N GLU A 65 -1.46 -6.82 -5.87
CA GLU A 65 -2.18 -8.08 -5.69
C GLU A 65 -3.65 -7.96 -6.07
N ASP A 66 -4.21 -9.09 -6.50
CA ASP A 66 -5.64 -9.36 -6.51
C ASP A 66 -5.94 -10.63 -5.70
N GLU A 67 -7.20 -11.08 -5.70
CA GLU A 67 -7.63 -12.26 -4.94
C GLU A 67 -6.92 -13.57 -5.34
N HIS A 68 -6.18 -13.60 -6.46
CA HIS A 68 -5.66 -14.83 -7.06
C HIS A 68 -4.17 -14.77 -7.38
N SER A 69 -3.60 -13.60 -7.59
CA SER A 69 -2.23 -13.46 -8.08
C SER A 69 -1.54 -12.23 -7.49
N ILE A 70 -0.21 -12.31 -7.44
CA ILE A 70 0.67 -11.16 -7.20
C ILE A 70 1.34 -10.81 -8.51
N TRP A 71 1.41 -9.51 -8.80
CA TRP A 71 2.02 -8.94 -9.98
C TRP A 71 3.23 -8.11 -9.60
N ALA A 72 4.27 -8.14 -10.41
CA ALA A 72 5.48 -7.36 -10.20
C ALA A 72 5.86 -6.58 -11.47
N ILE A 73 6.34 -5.36 -11.29
CA ILE A 73 7.09 -4.63 -12.31
C ILE A 73 8.57 -4.97 -12.15
N VAL A 74 9.19 -5.47 -13.21
CA VAL A 74 10.57 -5.94 -13.25
C VAL A 74 11.36 -5.18 -14.29
N ASP A 75 12.51 -4.63 -13.89
CA ASP A 75 13.35 -3.70 -14.67
C ASP A 75 12.55 -2.60 -15.37
N ASP A 76 11.53 -2.10 -14.67
CA ASP A 76 10.65 -1.02 -15.11
C ASP A 76 9.88 -1.29 -16.41
N HIS A 77 9.90 -2.50 -16.97
CA HIS A 77 9.29 -2.79 -18.27
C HIS A 77 8.54 -4.12 -18.34
N SER A 78 9.11 -5.18 -17.75
CA SER A 78 8.49 -6.50 -17.75
C SER A 78 7.47 -6.60 -16.61
N ILE A 79 6.31 -7.18 -16.90
CA ILE A 79 5.30 -7.50 -15.89
C ILE A 79 5.37 -9.00 -15.63
N TRP A 80 5.60 -9.35 -14.37
CA TRP A 80 5.65 -10.73 -13.90
C TRP A 80 4.44 -11.05 -13.03
N ARG A 81 4.07 -12.33 -12.99
CA ARG A 81 2.98 -12.83 -12.17
C ARG A 81 3.44 -14.02 -11.33
N TYR A 82 2.96 -14.06 -10.10
CA TYR A 82 3.05 -15.20 -9.20
C TYR A 82 1.69 -15.87 -9.08
N ASP A 83 1.64 -17.15 -9.45
CA ASP A 83 0.52 -18.05 -9.17
C ASP A 83 0.99 -19.16 -8.23
N ASP A 84 1.91 -20.00 -8.71
CA ASP A 84 2.69 -20.98 -7.92
C ASP A 84 4.21 -20.71 -7.99
N ASP A 85 4.63 -19.97 -9.02
CA ASP A 85 6.00 -19.59 -9.30
C ASP A 85 5.99 -18.30 -10.13
N TRP A 86 7.08 -17.53 -10.05
CA TRP A 86 7.22 -16.25 -10.73
C TRP A 86 7.51 -16.46 -12.22
N ARG A 87 6.69 -15.86 -13.09
CA ARG A 87 6.88 -15.91 -14.54
C ARG A 87 6.59 -14.57 -15.19
N GLU A 88 7.37 -14.24 -16.21
CA GLU A 88 7.07 -13.10 -17.08
C GLU A 88 5.74 -13.34 -17.80
N PHE A 89 4.86 -12.36 -17.72
CA PHE A 89 3.53 -12.41 -18.31
C PHE A 89 3.45 -11.56 -19.59
N GLY A 90 4.10 -10.40 -19.60
CA GLY A 90 4.15 -9.47 -20.72
C GLY A 90 5.09 -8.31 -20.42
N GLN A 91 5.19 -7.34 -21.33
CA GLN A 91 6.07 -6.19 -21.18
C GLN A 91 5.51 -4.96 -21.89
N ILE A 92 5.92 -3.77 -21.45
CA ILE A 92 5.69 -2.49 -22.13
C ILE A 92 7.07 -1.88 -22.43
N ASN A 93 7.40 -1.74 -23.71
CA ASN A 93 8.73 -1.31 -24.14
C ASN A 93 8.85 0.21 -24.40
N ASP A 94 7.73 0.88 -24.66
CA ASP A 94 7.75 2.29 -25.05
C ASP A 94 8.07 3.22 -23.87
N TYR A 95 7.68 2.82 -22.66
CA TYR A 95 7.78 3.61 -21.44
C TYR A 95 8.05 2.72 -20.23
N GLU A 96 8.75 3.30 -19.24
CA GLU A 96 8.87 2.72 -17.90
C GLU A 96 7.46 2.58 -17.27
N VAL A 97 7.18 1.43 -16.69
CA VAL A 97 5.94 1.12 -15.95
C VAL A 97 6.16 1.50 -14.50
N HIS A 98 5.27 2.31 -13.94
CA HIS A 98 5.40 2.85 -12.60
C HIS A 98 4.38 2.29 -11.61
N CYS A 99 3.23 1.82 -12.09
CA CYS A 99 2.23 1.20 -11.22
C CYS A 99 1.38 0.17 -11.97
N LEU A 100 0.87 -0.80 -11.21
CA LEU A 100 -0.09 -1.79 -11.66
C LEU A 100 -1.38 -1.66 -10.86
N LEU A 101 -2.52 -1.87 -11.50
CA LEU A 101 -3.83 -1.97 -10.84
C LEU A 101 -4.58 -3.18 -11.40
N PRO A 102 -4.57 -4.31 -10.67
CA PRO A 102 -5.54 -5.37 -10.86
C PRO A 102 -6.96 -4.87 -10.53
N SER A 103 -7.92 -5.11 -11.42
CA SER A 103 -9.32 -4.68 -11.21
C SER A 103 -10.29 -5.53 -12.02
N LYS A 104 -11.18 -6.26 -11.34
CA LYS A 104 -12.26 -7.07 -11.98
C LYS A 104 -11.77 -8.01 -13.09
N GLY A 105 -10.64 -8.68 -12.86
CA GLY A 105 -10.03 -9.59 -13.84
C GLY A 105 -9.33 -8.89 -15.01
N MET A 106 -9.20 -7.55 -14.96
CA MET A 106 -8.33 -6.77 -15.83
C MET A 106 -7.07 -6.37 -15.08
N LEU A 107 -6.01 -6.04 -15.82
CA LEU A 107 -4.80 -5.46 -15.28
C LEU A 107 -4.51 -4.16 -16.03
N PHE A 108 -4.36 -3.07 -15.29
CA PHE A 108 -3.95 -1.77 -15.81
C PHE A 108 -2.49 -1.49 -15.44
N ALA A 109 -1.75 -0.85 -16.35
CA ALA A 109 -0.38 -0.45 -16.14
C ALA A 109 -0.22 1.05 -16.43
N GLY A 110 0.16 1.81 -15.39
CA GLY A 110 0.47 3.24 -15.49
C GLY A 110 1.96 3.45 -15.71
N THR A 111 2.32 4.45 -16.51
CA THR A 111 3.69 4.59 -17.05
C THR A 111 4.26 5.99 -16.89
N PHE A 112 5.57 6.11 -17.13
CA PHE A 112 6.18 7.37 -17.55
C PHE A 112 5.50 7.93 -18.81
N ALA A 113 5.59 9.25 -19.02
CA ALA A 113 4.85 9.99 -20.06
C ALA A 113 3.31 9.99 -19.91
N ALA A 114 2.82 9.56 -18.74
CA ALA A 114 1.41 9.51 -18.40
C ALA A 114 0.59 8.79 -19.46
N HIS A 115 0.86 7.50 -19.64
CA HIS A 115 -0.02 6.58 -20.37
C HIS A 115 -0.63 5.55 -19.41
N ILE A 116 -1.77 4.99 -19.81
CA ILE A 116 -2.35 3.80 -19.18
C ILE A 116 -2.52 2.74 -20.25
N TYR A 117 -1.97 1.57 -19.98
CA TYR A 117 -2.17 0.36 -20.77
C TYR A 117 -3.14 -0.58 -20.04
N GLN A 118 -3.89 -1.36 -20.81
CA GLN A 118 -4.69 -2.48 -20.33
C GLN A 118 -4.11 -3.78 -20.87
N LEU A 119 -4.05 -4.81 -20.03
CA LEU A 119 -3.75 -6.16 -20.47
C LEU A 119 -4.93 -6.76 -21.25
N VAL A 120 -4.70 -7.14 -22.50
CA VAL A 120 -5.66 -7.79 -23.40
C VAL A 120 -5.01 -9.09 -23.92
N GLY A 121 -5.42 -10.23 -23.36
CA GLY A 121 -4.73 -11.49 -23.61
C GLY A 121 -3.31 -11.45 -23.03
N PRO A 122 -2.25 -11.68 -23.83
CA PRO A 122 -0.85 -11.55 -23.39
C PRO A 122 -0.22 -10.17 -23.70
N GLU A 123 -0.97 -9.24 -24.30
CA GLU A 123 -0.43 -7.96 -24.77
C GLU A 123 -0.97 -6.78 -23.95
N PHE A 124 -0.16 -5.74 -23.80
CA PHE A 124 -0.58 -4.48 -23.19
C PHE A 124 -0.96 -3.49 -24.28
N GLU A 125 -2.22 -3.10 -24.32
CA GLU A 125 -2.78 -2.15 -25.28
C GLU A 125 -2.99 -0.79 -24.64
N LEU A 126 -2.65 0.29 -25.35
CA LEU A 126 -2.87 1.65 -24.90
C LEU A 126 -4.38 1.96 -24.80
N ILE A 127 -4.80 2.62 -23.73
CA ILE A 127 -6.20 3.00 -23.55
C ILE A 127 -6.51 4.33 -24.26
N ASP A 128 -7.12 4.24 -25.44
CA ASP A 128 -7.49 5.41 -26.26
C ASP A 128 -8.29 6.48 -25.49
N GLY A 129 -9.20 6.07 -24.60
CA GLY A 129 -10.04 7.01 -23.85
C GLY A 129 -9.26 7.82 -22.81
N PHE A 130 -8.11 7.32 -22.35
CA PHE A 130 -7.22 8.05 -21.46
C PHE A 130 -6.38 9.08 -22.23
N GLU A 131 -5.98 8.76 -23.45
CA GLU A 131 -5.29 9.69 -24.35
C GLU A 131 -6.17 10.88 -24.77
N GLN A 132 -7.49 10.73 -24.68
CA GLN A 132 -8.48 11.74 -25.05
C GLN A 132 -8.92 12.65 -23.89
N VAL A 133 -8.30 12.55 -22.71
CA VAL A 133 -8.64 13.45 -21.60
C VAL A 133 -8.35 14.89 -22.00
N GLY A 134 -9.39 15.75 -21.98
CA GLY A 134 -9.29 17.11 -22.53
C GLY A 134 -8.30 18.06 -21.83
N THR A 135 -7.78 17.68 -20.65
CA THR A 135 -6.77 18.42 -19.90
C THR A 135 -5.35 17.87 -20.10
N ARG A 136 -5.16 16.82 -20.91
CA ARG A 136 -3.87 16.14 -21.12
C ARG A 136 -2.74 17.10 -21.53
N ASP A 137 -3.04 18.07 -22.39
CA ASP A 137 -2.07 19.08 -22.85
C ASP A 137 -1.61 20.05 -21.74
N LEU A 138 -2.28 20.05 -20.58
CA LEU A 138 -1.90 20.84 -19.40
C LEU A 138 -1.00 20.07 -18.45
N TRP A 139 -0.84 18.76 -18.63
CA TRP A 139 -0.01 17.93 -17.77
C TRP A 139 1.45 18.12 -18.13
N GLY A 140 2.29 18.25 -17.11
CA GLY A 140 3.70 18.54 -17.31
C GLY A 140 4.35 18.93 -16.00
N THR A 141 5.63 18.60 -15.87
CA THR A 141 6.37 18.93 -14.67
C THR A 141 6.89 20.37 -14.73
N PRO A 142 7.04 21.07 -13.59
CA PRO A 142 7.59 22.43 -13.55
C PRO A 142 9.00 22.56 -14.16
N TRP A 143 9.75 21.46 -14.26
CA TRP A 143 11.09 21.42 -14.85
C TRP A 143 11.11 21.00 -16.33
N GLY A 144 9.95 20.89 -16.99
CA GLY A 144 9.84 20.60 -18.42
C GLY A 144 10.00 19.13 -18.81
N GLY A 145 10.01 18.21 -17.84
CA GLY A 145 9.88 16.77 -18.07
C GLY A 145 8.43 16.34 -18.29
N LEU A 146 8.27 15.16 -18.88
CA LEU A 146 6.96 14.56 -19.13
C LEU A 146 6.25 14.19 -17.82
N PRO A 147 4.90 14.23 -17.79
CA PRO A 147 4.12 13.74 -16.65
C PRO A 147 4.22 12.22 -16.54
N SER A 148 3.70 11.66 -15.45
CA SER A 148 3.65 10.21 -15.23
C SER A 148 2.33 9.78 -14.60
N THR A 149 1.81 8.63 -15.03
CA THR A 149 0.75 7.92 -14.30
C THR A 149 1.43 7.14 -13.16
N ARG A 150 1.49 7.74 -11.98
CA ARG A 150 2.38 7.25 -10.91
C ARG A 150 1.71 6.23 -9.99
N THR A 151 0.42 6.39 -9.70
CA THR A 151 -0.35 5.44 -8.89
C THR A 151 -1.79 5.37 -9.41
N MET A 152 -2.47 4.25 -9.13
CA MET A 152 -3.89 4.07 -9.42
C MET A 152 -4.57 3.36 -8.26
N CYS A 153 -5.86 3.61 -8.06
CA CYS A 153 -6.67 2.88 -7.11
C CYS A 153 -8.09 2.66 -7.64
N ARG A 154 -8.81 1.70 -7.05
CA ARG A 154 -10.22 1.43 -7.35
C ARG A 154 -11.08 1.72 -6.12
N ASP A 155 -12.17 2.47 -6.31
CA ASP A 155 -13.15 2.73 -5.26
C ASP A 155 -14.17 1.58 -5.10
N ASN A 156 -15.01 1.65 -4.06
CA ASN A 156 -16.05 0.64 -3.79
C ASN A 156 -17.18 0.58 -4.84
N ASN A 157 -17.26 1.54 -5.75
CA ASN A 157 -18.21 1.60 -6.86
C ASN A 157 -17.54 1.29 -8.20
N ASP A 158 -16.35 0.70 -8.18
CA ASP A 158 -15.54 0.33 -9.34
C ASP A 158 -15.06 1.52 -10.19
N GLY A 159 -15.10 2.73 -9.62
CA GLY A 159 -14.42 3.88 -10.17
C GLY A 159 -12.91 3.70 -10.07
N ILE A 160 -12.21 3.87 -11.19
CA ILE A 160 -10.75 3.82 -11.23
C ILE A 160 -10.24 5.25 -11.19
N TYR A 161 -9.31 5.53 -10.28
CA TYR A 161 -8.61 6.79 -10.18
C TYR A 161 -7.15 6.61 -10.56
N ALA A 162 -6.61 7.56 -11.32
CA ALA A 162 -5.21 7.58 -11.69
C ALA A 162 -4.60 8.94 -11.32
N ASN A 163 -3.51 8.87 -10.56
CA ASN A 163 -2.66 10.01 -10.28
C ASN A 163 -1.80 10.35 -11.50
N ILE A 164 -1.79 11.64 -11.88
CA ILE A 164 -0.86 12.18 -12.86
C ILE A 164 0.12 13.12 -12.15
N HIS A 165 1.40 12.76 -12.17
CA HIS A 165 2.50 13.52 -11.57
C HIS A 165 3.35 14.17 -12.70
N VAL A 166 3.16 15.44 -13.07
CA VAL A 166 2.20 16.42 -12.53
C VAL A 166 1.07 16.67 -13.52
N GLY A 167 -0.16 16.50 -13.05
CA GLY A 167 -1.41 16.66 -13.82
C GLY A 167 -2.69 16.44 -13.01
N GLY A 168 -2.57 16.17 -11.70
CA GLY A 168 -3.69 16.02 -10.78
C GLY A 168 -4.24 14.60 -10.74
N LEU A 169 -5.56 14.46 -10.81
CA LEU A 169 -6.26 13.19 -10.70
C LEU A 169 -7.29 13.06 -11.82
N VAL A 170 -7.32 11.90 -12.46
CA VAL A 170 -8.36 11.54 -13.43
C VAL A 170 -9.12 10.30 -12.96
N ARG A 171 -10.37 10.16 -13.41
CA ARG A 171 -11.26 9.07 -13.04
C ARG A 171 -11.94 8.44 -14.24
N SER A 172 -12.04 7.12 -14.23
CA SER A 172 -12.95 6.33 -15.07
C SER A 172 -14.06 5.72 -14.21
N THR A 173 -15.27 5.62 -14.78
CA THR A 173 -16.43 4.95 -14.18
C THR A 173 -16.99 3.85 -15.08
N ASP A 174 -16.23 3.45 -16.10
CA ASP A 174 -16.65 2.54 -17.16
C ASP A 174 -15.54 1.55 -17.51
N GLU A 175 -14.83 1.07 -16.49
CA GLU A 175 -13.77 0.05 -16.58
C GLU A 175 -12.55 0.52 -17.39
N GLY A 176 -12.17 1.79 -17.24
CA GLY A 176 -11.02 2.38 -17.92
C GLY A 176 -11.30 2.81 -19.36
N ARG A 177 -12.51 2.64 -19.90
CA ARG A 177 -12.80 2.97 -21.31
C ARG A 177 -12.79 4.48 -21.56
N THR A 178 -13.29 5.29 -20.63
CA THR A 178 -13.25 6.76 -20.72
C THR A 178 -12.81 7.37 -19.40
N TRP A 179 -12.15 8.53 -19.48
CA TRP A 179 -11.55 9.21 -18.34
C TRP A 179 -11.93 10.69 -18.29
N LYS A 180 -12.04 11.22 -17.08
CA LYS A 180 -12.32 12.64 -16.83
C LYS A 180 -11.40 13.19 -15.76
N GLN A 181 -10.95 14.43 -15.94
CA GLN A 181 -10.24 15.18 -14.90
C GLN A 181 -11.15 15.40 -13.69
N MET A 182 -10.62 15.15 -12.50
CA MET A 182 -11.28 15.49 -11.24
C MET A 182 -11.03 16.97 -10.89
N PRO A 183 -11.94 17.63 -10.16
CA PRO A 183 -11.83 19.04 -9.79
C PRO A 183 -10.81 19.24 -8.64
N LEU A 184 -9.57 18.84 -8.89
CA LEU A 184 -8.41 19.03 -8.04
C LEU A 184 -7.38 19.83 -8.84
N ASP A 185 -6.86 20.91 -8.25
CA ASP A 185 -5.86 21.74 -8.90
C ASP A 185 -4.61 20.91 -9.22
N ILE A 186 -4.08 21.03 -10.44
CA ILE A 186 -2.89 20.30 -10.88
C ILE A 186 -1.66 20.69 -10.06
N GLU A 187 -1.64 21.92 -9.53
CA GLU A 187 -0.58 22.45 -8.67
C GLU A 187 -0.56 21.82 -7.26
N VAL A 188 -1.56 21.00 -6.91
CA VAL A 188 -1.50 20.19 -5.68
C VAL A 188 -0.33 19.22 -5.72
N ASP A 189 0.10 18.82 -6.92
CA ASP A 189 1.24 17.93 -7.15
C ASP A 189 1.07 16.61 -6.37
N VAL A 190 0.04 15.88 -6.78
CA VAL A 190 -0.31 14.60 -6.15
C VAL A 190 0.78 13.58 -6.47
N HIS A 191 1.22 12.88 -5.44
CA HIS A 191 2.25 11.85 -5.49
C HIS A 191 1.65 10.44 -5.42
N GLU A 192 0.56 10.28 -4.69
CA GLU A 192 -0.19 9.03 -4.57
C GLU A 192 -1.68 9.32 -4.38
N VAL A 193 -2.51 8.47 -5.00
CA VAL A 193 -3.94 8.33 -4.69
C VAL A 193 -4.18 6.94 -4.12
N HIS A 194 -4.91 6.89 -3.01
CA HIS A 194 -5.26 5.68 -2.27
C HIS A 194 -6.77 5.67 -1.98
N HIS A 195 -7.36 4.48 -1.90
CA HIS A 195 -8.76 4.31 -1.51
C HIS A 195 -8.83 3.37 -0.29
N ASP A 196 -9.46 3.85 0.78
CA ASP A 196 -9.56 3.09 2.02
C ASP A 196 -10.73 2.09 1.98
N ILE A 197 -10.51 0.94 1.35
CA ILE A 197 -11.53 -0.11 1.14
C ILE A 197 -12.01 -0.71 2.48
N GLY A 198 -11.10 -0.89 3.44
CA GLY A 198 -11.38 -1.56 4.73
C GLY A 198 -11.89 -0.65 5.84
N GLY A 199 -11.72 0.67 5.72
CA GLY A 199 -12.03 1.65 6.75
C GLY A 199 -13.14 2.63 6.38
N SER A 200 -12.79 3.90 6.17
CA SER A 200 -13.73 5.02 5.96
C SER A 200 -14.44 5.01 4.61
N GLY A 201 -13.90 4.31 3.61
CA GLY A 201 -14.35 4.41 2.22
C GLY A 201 -13.97 5.72 1.53
N GLU A 202 -13.08 6.52 2.13
CA GLU A 202 -12.59 7.75 1.52
C GLU A 202 -11.49 7.49 0.50
N LEU A 203 -11.43 8.37 -0.50
CA LEU A 203 -10.24 8.60 -1.30
C LEU A 203 -9.28 9.49 -0.53
N MET A 204 -8.00 9.19 -0.62
CA MET A 204 -6.94 9.92 0.04
C MET A 204 -5.84 10.24 -0.96
N ILE A 205 -5.18 11.37 -0.77
CA ILE A 205 -4.01 11.75 -1.54
C ILE A 205 -2.85 12.15 -0.63
N ALA A 206 -1.66 11.69 -1.01
CA ALA A 206 -0.39 12.29 -0.60
C ALA A 206 0.09 13.19 -1.72
N ALA A 207 0.43 14.44 -1.40
CA ALA A 207 0.82 15.44 -2.38
C ALA A 207 1.94 16.35 -1.86
N ALA A 208 2.55 17.15 -2.74
CA ALA A 208 3.49 18.18 -2.29
C ALA A 208 2.84 19.22 -1.36
N HIS A 209 1.53 19.44 -1.51
CA HIS A 209 0.73 20.33 -0.66
C HIS A 209 0.32 19.69 0.68
N GLY A 210 0.52 18.40 0.86
CA GLY A 210 0.13 17.69 2.08
C GLY A 210 -0.85 16.55 1.84
N PHE A 211 -1.57 16.19 2.89
CA PHE A 211 -2.58 15.13 2.88
C PHE A 211 -3.95 15.74 2.63
N ALA A 212 -4.74 15.12 1.75
CA ALA A 212 -6.17 15.42 1.65
C ALA A 212 -7.01 14.15 1.51
N SER A 213 -8.27 14.22 1.95
CA SER A 213 -9.26 13.17 1.71
C SER A 213 -10.54 13.70 1.07
N SER A 214 -11.27 12.79 0.42
CA SER A 214 -12.52 13.03 -0.28
C SER A 214 -13.44 11.82 -0.23
N GLN A 215 -14.73 12.05 -0.03
CA GLN A 215 -15.77 11.01 -0.05
C GLN A 215 -16.19 10.61 -1.46
N ASN A 216 -15.94 11.46 -2.46
CA ASN A 216 -16.46 11.29 -3.82
C ASN A 216 -15.46 11.69 -4.92
N GLY A 217 -14.27 12.17 -4.54
CA GLY A 217 -13.24 12.68 -5.44
C GLY A 217 -13.53 14.08 -6.00
N MET A 218 -14.62 14.73 -5.58
CA MET A 218 -15.05 16.05 -6.08
C MET A 218 -14.70 17.20 -5.14
N GLU A 219 -14.74 16.95 -3.83
CA GLU A 219 -14.39 17.94 -2.80
C GLU A 219 -13.27 17.37 -1.93
N TRP A 220 -12.18 18.13 -1.80
CA TRP A 220 -10.96 17.68 -1.12
C TRP A 220 -10.70 18.53 0.11
N ASN A 221 -10.48 17.87 1.24
CA ASN A 221 -10.18 18.53 2.51
C ASN A 221 -8.74 18.23 2.91
N PHE A 222 -7.93 19.27 3.11
CA PHE A 222 -6.54 19.12 3.52
C PHE A 222 -6.43 19.00 5.05
N HIS A 223 -5.61 18.05 5.51
CA HIS A 223 -5.40 17.75 6.93
C HIS A 223 -3.91 17.64 7.24
N ASN A 224 -3.27 18.78 7.44
CA ASN A 224 -1.81 18.85 7.58
C ASN A 224 -1.32 19.05 9.03
N GLU A 225 -2.25 19.10 9.99
CA GLU A 225 -1.92 19.33 11.40
C GLU A 225 -1.06 18.18 11.95
N GLY A 226 -0.02 18.54 12.72
CA GLY A 226 0.90 17.58 13.33
C GLY A 226 2.08 17.13 12.45
N LEU A 227 2.03 17.40 11.15
CA LEU A 227 3.16 17.19 10.24
C LEU A 227 4.23 18.27 10.44
N HIS A 228 5.51 17.90 10.41
CA HIS A 228 6.61 18.88 10.44
C HIS A 228 6.84 19.57 9.09
N ALA A 229 6.41 18.92 8.00
CA ALA A 229 6.50 19.38 6.63
C ALA A 229 5.37 18.76 5.79
N HIS A 230 5.02 19.41 4.68
CA HIS A 230 3.84 19.03 3.87
C HIS A 230 4.18 18.25 2.60
N TYR A 231 5.45 18.05 2.26
CA TYR A 231 5.79 17.29 1.07
C TYR A 231 5.61 15.79 1.36
N LEU A 232 4.46 15.23 0.94
CA LEU A 232 4.10 13.85 1.22
C LEU A 232 4.33 12.95 0.02
N ARG A 233 4.92 11.77 0.22
CA ARG A 233 5.27 10.86 -0.89
C ARG A 233 4.45 9.60 -0.99
N SER A 234 3.89 9.17 0.13
CA SER A 234 2.99 8.03 0.18
C SER A 234 1.86 8.21 1.19
N VAL A 235 0.78 7.47 0.97
CA VAL A 235 -0.38 7.33 1.85
C VAL A 235 -0.91 5.90 1.81
N THR A 236 -1.21 5.34 2.98
CA THR A 236 -1.92 4.05 3.08
C THR A 236 -2.79 4.02 4.33
N THR A 237 -3.62 2.99 4.49
CA THR A 237 -4.51 2.81 5.63
C THR A 237 -4.46 1.40 6.17
N THR A 238 -4.51 1.28 7.49
CA THR A 238 -5.05 0.11 8.18
C THR A 238 -6.55 0.31 8.40
N ASN A 239 -7.21 -0.64 9.07
CA ASN A 239 -8.62 -0.46 9.46
C ASN A 239 -8.83 0.70 10.44
N GLU A 240 -7.79 1.15 11.15
CA GLU A 240 -7.91 2.14 12.23
C GLU A 240 -7.17 3.44 11.94
N SER A 241 -6.06 3.39 11.19
CA SER A 241 -5.15 4.53 11.01
C SER A 241 -4.77 4.78 9.56
N THR A 242 -4.57 6.05 9.26
CA THR A 242 -3.98 6.55 8.03
C THR A 242 -2.51 6.84 8.26
N PHE A 243 -1.65 6.36 7.37
CA PHE A 243 -0.20 6.57 7.38
C PHE A 243 0.21 7.43 6.21
N VAL A 244 1.19 8.32 6.44
CA VAL A 244 1.81 9.12 5.37
C VAL A 244 3.32 9.23 5.55
N CYS A 245 4.06 9.28 4.45
CA CYS A 245 5.49 9.63 4.46
C CYS A 245 5.67 11.13 4.19
N ALA A 246 6.21 11.88 5.15
CA ALA A 246 6.42 13.32 5.05
C ALA A 246 7.91 13.70 5.07
N SER A 247 8.31 14.71 4.29
CA SER A 247 9.65 15.29 4.33
C SER A 247 9.66 16.78 3.95
N ARG A 248 10.82 17.43 4.01
CA ARG A 248 10.96 18.85 3.59
C ARG A 248 10.99 19.05 2.07
N GLY A 249 10.95 17.98 1.27
CA GLY A 249 10.97 18.10 -0.18
C GLY A 249 11.34 16.83 -0.95
N PRO A 250 11.48 16.92 -2.28
CA PRO A 250 11.63 15.77 -3.17
C PRO A 250 12.86 14.91 -2.89
N ARG A 251 13.89 15.45 -2.23
CA ARG A 251 15.14 14.73 -1.93
C ARG A 251 15.12 13.96 -0.61
N GLY A 252 14.03 14.01 0.15
CA GLY A 252 13.85 13.27 1.40
C GLY A 252 14.64 13.82 2.58
N GLN A 253 14.69 15.15 2.74
CA GLN A 253 15.31 15.74 3.93
C GLN A 253 14.35 15.69 5.12
N GLU A 254 14.84 15.19 6.27
CA GLU A 254 14.03 14.97 7.47
C GLU A 254 12.78 14.10 7.16
N THR A 255 12.97 12.95 6.51
CA THR A 255 11.85 12.07 6.19
C THR A 255 11.37 11.31 7.44
N ALA A 256 10.06 11.25 7.65
CA ALA A 256 9.45 10.36 8.63
C ALA A 256 8.07 9.86 8.21
N ILE A 257 7.63 8.75 8.84
CA ILE A 257 6.27 8.22 8.72
C ILE A 257 5.42 8.83 9.83
N TYR A 258 4.21 9.25 9.48
CA TYR A 258 3.23 9.82 10.39
C TYR A 258 1.96 8.99 10.35
N ARG A 259 1.26 8.90 11.48
CA ARG A 259 -0.03 8.22 11.60
C ARG A 259 -1.09 9.10 12.25
N ARG A 260 -2.35 8.84 11.93
CA ARG A 260 -3.52 9.38 12.63
C ARG A 260 -4.67 8.38 12.54
N PRO A 261 -5.66 8.41 13.45
CA PRO A 261 -6.92 7.71 13.25
C PRO A 261 -7.60 8.06 11.91
N THR A 262 -8.10 7.04 11.22
CA THR A 262 -8.82 7.21 9.94
C THR A 262 -10.21 7.84 10.14
N GLY A 263 -10.66 8.64 9.17
CA GLY A 263 -11.97 9.31 9.19
C GLY A 263 -12.11 10.45 10.21
N GLY A 264 -11.02 10.84 10.87
CA GLY A 264 -10.98 11.91 11.86
C GLY A 264 -10.21 13.16 11.43
N HIS A 265 -10.40 14.25 12.19
CA HIS A 265 -9.62 15.50 12.09
C HIS A 265 -8.50 15.56 13.14
N THR A 266 -8.10 14.41 13.68
CA THR A 266 -6.98 14.32 14.62
C THR A 266 -5.67 14.69 13.92
N PRO A 267 -4.81 15.50 14.57
CA PRO A 267 -3.48 15.77 14.05
C PRO A 267 -2.67 14.49 13.86
N PHE A 268 -1.83 14.49 12.84
CA PHE A 268 -0.84 13.45 12.65
C PHE A 268 0.17 13.43 13.81
N SER A 269 0.58 12.23 14.17
CA SER A 269 1.68 11.98 15.11
C SER A 269 2.78 11.22 14.39
N ARG A 270 4.03 11.64 14.60
CA ARG A 270 5.18 10.92 14.04
C ARG A 270 5.25 9.51 14.63
N CYS A 271 5.48 8.51 13.79
CA CYS A 271 5.81 7.16 14.23
C CYS A 271 7.24 7.13 14.79
N GLU A 272 7.44 6.42 15.89
CA GLU A 272 8.75 6.28 16.53
C GLU A 272 9.36 4.92 16.16
N TYR A 273 10.52 4.96 15.51
CA TYR A 273 11.36 3.81 15.19
C TYR A 273 12.83 4.17 15.44
N GLU A 274 13.67 3.15 15.62
CA GLU A 274 15.10 3.36 15.82
C GLU A 274 15.74 4.10 14.64
N GLY A 275 16.74 4.96 14.92
CA GLY A 275 17.47 5.72 13.90
C GLY A 275 16.94 7.13 13.60
N GLY A 276 15.73 7.48 14.04
CA GLY A 276 15.21 8.85 13.96
C GLY A 276 14.69 9.22 12.57
N TRP A 277 15.35 10.15 11.86
CA TRP A 277 14.92 10.57 10.51
C TRP A 277 15.37 9.53 9.47
N LEU A 278 14.47 9.16 8.57
CA LEU A 278 14.77 8.29 7.44
C LEU A 278 15.67 9.01 6.42
N SER A 279 16.52 8.23 5.74
CA SER A 279 17.53 8.73 4.81
C SER A 279 16.94 9.24 3.48
N LYS A 280 15.76 8.72 3.09
CA LYS A 280 15.03 9.04 1.86
C LYS A 280 13.53 8.97 2.06
N ASN A 281 12.79 9.53 1.11
CA ASN A 281 11.34 9.40 1.00
C ASN A 281 10.95 7.92 0.80
N ILE A 282 9.86 7.51 1.45
CA ILE A 282 9.19 6.24 1.20
C ILE A 282 8.10 6.51 0.16
N ASP A 283 8.18 5.83 -0.97
CA ASP A 283 7.23 5.95 -2.07
C ASP A 283 6.07 4.96 -1.91
N ALA A 284 4.99 5.16 -2.67
CA ALA A 284 3.76 4.36 -2.65
C ALA A 284 4.04 2.86 -2.63
N ALA A 285 4.89 2.38 -3.54
CA ALA A 285 5.23 0.96 -3.64
C ALA A 285 5.98 0.42 -2.42
N ALA A 286 6.66 1.27 -1.64
CA ALA A 286 7.51 0.89 -0.52
C ALA A 286 6.83 1.04 0.86
N LEU A 287 5.52 1.24 0.92
CA LEU A 287 4.71 1.28 2.14
C LEU A 287 3.42 0.48 1.94
N SER A 288 3.24 -0.60 2.70
CA SER A 288 2.10 -1.52 2.56
C SER A 288 1.46 -1.81 3.92
N THR A 289 0.16 -2.12 3.92
CA THR A 289 -0.62 -2.45 5.10
C THR A 289 -1.50 -3.68 4.86
N SER A 290 -1.75 -4.43 5.92
CA SER A 290 -2.68 -5.56 5.91
C SER A 290 -3.24 -5.78 7.31
N GLY A 291 -4.55 -5.58 7.47
CA GLY A 291 -5.17 -5.55 8.80
C GLY A 291 -4.56 -4.45 9.67
N ASN A 292 -3.85 -4.83 10.73
CA ASN A 292 -3.12 -3.91 11.62
C ASN A 292 -1.61 -3.90 11.36
N GLU A 293 -1.13 -4.74 10.42
CA GLU A 293 0.27 -4.76 10.06
C GLU A 293 0.60 -3.61 9.10
N VAL A 294 1.76 -3.00 9.32
CA VAL A 294 2.33 -1.95 8.48
C VAL A 294 3.77 -2.33 8.18
N LEU A 295 4.14 -2.26 6.91
CA LEU A 295 5.47 -2.61 6.42
C LEU A 295 5.99 -1.48 5.55
N PHE A 296 7.23 -1.05 5.76
CA PHE A 296 7.91 -0.17 4.82
C PHE A 296 9.35 -0.58 4.60
N GLY A 297 9.84 -0.32 3.39
CA GLY A 297 11.22 -0.54 2.99
C GLY A 297 11.97 0.77 2.81
N THR A 298 13.27 0.79 3.09
CA THR A 298 14.12 1.97 2.94
C THR A 298 15.18 1.76 1.85
N GLY A 299 15.62 2.87 1.24
CA GLY A 299 16.65 2.84 0.20
C GLY A 299 18.05 2.44 0.69
N ASP A 300 18.27 2.33 2.00
CA ASP A 300 19.49 1.78 2.61
C ASP A 300 19.38 0.28 2.95
N GLY A 301 18.33 -0.40 2.47
CA GLY A 301 18.22 -1.86 2.55
C GLY A 301 17.60 -2.38 3.83
N CYS A 302 16.91 -1.52 4.59
CA CYS A 302 16.19 -1.93 5.79
C CYS A 302 14.71 -2.16 5.50
N VAL A 303 14.10 -3.10 6.23
CA VAL A 303 12.66 -3.33 6.24
C VAL A 303 12.16 -3.15 7.66
N HIS A 304 11.15 -2.31 7.83
CA HIS A 304 10.54 -1.99 9.10
C HIS A 304 9.11 -2.49 9.14
N ARG A 305 8.74 -3.17 10.22
CA ARG A 305 7.42 -3.75 10.42
C ARG A 305 6.82 -3.29 11.74
N SER A 306 5.52 -3.08 11.72
CA SER A 306 4.67 -2.92 12.89
C SER A 306 3.55 -3.94 12.80
N GLU A 307 3.24 -4.63 13.90
CA GLU A 307 2.11 -5.57 14.01
C GLU A 307 0.93 -4.96 14.82
N ASP A 308 1.05 -3.70 15.23
CA ASP A 308 0.15 -3.05 16.18
C ASP A 308 -0.28 -1.64 15.73
N ASP A 309 -0.60 -1.48 14.44
CA ASP A 309 -1.10 -0.23 13.88
C ASP A 309 -0.10 0.95 14.02
N GLY A 310 1.19 0.65 13.84
CA GLY A 310 2.28 1.62 13.86
C GLY A 310 2.58 2.19 15.25
N LEU A 311 2.10 1.55 16.32
CA LEU A 311 2.39 1.95 17.70
C LEU A 311 3.81 1.56 18.11
N THR A 312 4.26 0.38 17.70
CA THR A 312 5.63 -0.10 17.87
C THR A 312 6.18 -0.59 16.54
N TRP A 313 7.50 -0.46 16.39
CA TRP A 313 8.21 -0.77 15.15
C TRP A 313 9.45 -1.62 15.44
N GLU A 314 9.67 -2.61 14.59
CA GLU A 314 10.90 -3.38 14.53
C GLU A 314 11.56 -3.23 13.16
N CYS A 315 12.89 -3.18 13.14
CA CYS A 315 13.64 -3.36 11.90
C CYS A 315 13.88 -4.87 11.75
N CYS A 316 13.07 -5.54 10.93
CA CYS A 316 13.09 -6.99 10.83
C CYS A 316 14.22 -7.49 9.91
N VAL A 317 14.65 -6.68 8.94
CA VAL A 317 15.75 -7.00 8.02
C VAL A 317 16.63 -5.79 7.75
N VAL A 318 17.93 -6.05 7.60
CA VAL A 318 18.98 -5.09 7.23
C VAL A 318 19.84 -5.67 6.11
N ASP A 319 20.65 -4.82 5.47
CA ASP A 319 21.65 -5.19 4.46
C ASP A 319 21.06 -5.82 3.16
N LEU A 320 19.81 -5.53 2.83
CA LEU A 320 19.29 -5.79 1.47
C LEU A 320 19.84 -4.76 0.48
N PRO A 321 19.77 -5.03 -0.84
CA PRO A 321 19.81 -3.97 -1.82
C PRO A 321 18.70 -2.93 -1.55
N ALA A 322 18.84 -1.72 -2.10
CA ALA A 322 17.87 -0.65 -1.88
C ALA A 322 16.43 -1.12 -2.13
N VAL A 323 15.57 -1.03 -1.11
CA VAL A 323 14.18 -1.50 -1.21
C VAL A 323 13.38 -0.51 -2.06
N GLN A 324 12.68 -1.04 -3.06
CA GLN A 324 11.86 -0.28 -3.99
C GLN A 324 10.37 -0.54 -3.81
N SER A 325 10.00 -1.76 -3.42
CA SER A 325 8.61 -2.11 -3.16
C SER A 325 8.45 -3.11 -2.02
N VAL A 326 7.34 -3.02 -1.30
CA VAL A 326 6.91 -4.02 -0.31
C VAL A 326 5.44 -4.32 -0.48
N LEU A 327 5.06 -5.57 -0.22
CA LEU A 327 3.66 -6.01 -0.25
C LEU A 327 3.42 -7.02 0.86
N ILE A 328 2.43 -6.77 1.71
CA ILE A 328 1.93 -7.79 2.65
C ILE A 328 0.81 -8.56 1.93
N SER A 329 1.02 -9.86 1.69
CA SER A 329 0.10 -10.71 0.93
C SER A 329 -0.72 -11.63 1.85
N HIS A 330 -1.94 -11.92 1.39
CA HIS A 330 -2.97 -12.68 2.12
C HIS A 330 -3.06 -14.16 1.75
#